data_AF-A0AAX4H700-F1
#
_entry.id   AF-A0AAX4H700-F1
#
_cell.length_a   1.000
_cell.length_b   1.000
_cell.length_c   1.000
_cell.angle_alpha   90.00
_cell.angle_beta   90.00
_cell.angle_gamma   90.00
#
_symmetry.space_group_name_H-M   'P 1'
#
loop_
_entity.id
_entity.type
_entity.pdbx_description
1 polymer ?
#
loop_
_entity_poly.entity_id
_entity_poly.type
_entity_poly.pdbx_seq_one_letter_code
_entity_poly.pdbx_strand_id
1 'polypeptide(L)' 'MYYVGLDTDRKFNLPGFWPDPETLNQIPKEPHEIQAELARIKRERAEKRARLEARAKELGITEDDV' A
#
# COMPACT_ATOMS: atom_id res chain seq x y z
N MET A 1 -7.92 -14.84 -33.84
CA MET A 1 -7.35 -13.64 -33.20
C MET A 1 -8.13 -12.44 -33.71
N TYR A 2 -8.80 -11.70 -32.83
CA TYR A 2 -9.57 -10.53 -33.25
C TYR A 2 -8.62 -9.35 -33.48
N TYR A 3 -8.56 -8.83 -34.70
CA TYR A 3 -7.87 -7.58 -34.99
C TYR A 3 -8.77 -6.41 -34.62
N VAL A 4 -8.38 -5.67 -33.58
CA VAL A 4 -9.20 -4.62 -32.98
C VAL A 4 -8.87 -3.22 -33.48
N GLY A 5 -7.86 -3.09 -34.34
CA GLY A 5 -7.42 -1.80 -34.87
C GLY A 5 -6.86 -0.89 -33.76
N LEU A 6 -6.96 0.42 -33.96
CA LEU A 6 -6.42 1.43 -33.04
C LEU A 6 -7.42 1.89 -31.96
N ASP A 7 -8.72 1.64 -32.16
CA ASP A 7 -9.78 2.05 -31.23
C ASP A 7 -10.03 1.02 -30.13
N THR A 8 -8.97 0.62 -29.42
CA THR A 8 -9.05 -0.37 -28.34
C THR A 8 -9.82 0.15 -27.14
N ASP A 9 -9.66 1.43 -26.80
CA ASP A 9 -10.36 2.07 -25.68
C ASP A 9 -11.88 1.95 -25.83
N ARG A 10 -12.44 2.40 -26.96
CA ARG A 10 -13.88 2.28 -27.22
C ARG A 10 -14.39 0.83 -27.22
N LYS A 11 -13.58 -0.13 -27.70
CA LYS A 11 -14.00 -1.52 -27.88
C LYS A 11 -13.88 -2.38 -26.61
N PHE A 12 -13.00 -2.00 -25.69
CA PHE A 12 -12.76 -2.72 -24.44
C PHE A 12 -13.09 -1.91 -23.18
N ASN A 13 -13.65 -0.71 -23.32
CA ASN A 13 -14.18 0.04 -22.18
C ASN A 13 -15.46 -0.63 -21.66
N LEU A 14 -15.27 -1.61 -20.78
CA LEU A 14 -16.33 -2.26 -20.04
C LEU A 14 -16.73 -1.36 -18.86
N PRO A 15 -18.03 -1.00 -18.73
CA PRO A 15 -18.49 -0.21 -17.60
C PRO A 15 -18.18 -0.95 -16.29
N GLY A 16 -17.49 -0.27 -15.36
CA GLY A 16 -17.07 -0.86 -14.08
C GLY A 16 -15.86 -1.79 -14.16
N PHE A 17 -15.12 -1.82 -15.27
CA PHE A 17 -13.86 -2.59 -15.36
C PHE A 17 -12.77 -2.05 -14.44
N TRP A 18 -12.63 -0.73 -14.41
CA TRP A 18 -11.72 -0.06 -13.49
C TRP A 18 -12.40 0.11 -12.13
N PRO A 19 -11.68 -0.11 -11.02
CA PRO A 19 -12.20 0.19 -9.69
C PRO A 19 -12.58 1.66 -9.62
N ASP A 20 -13.67 1.94 -8.93
CA ASP A 20 -14.13 3.31 -8.70
C ASP A 20 -12.98 4.12 -8.08
N PRO A 21 -12.66 5.32 -8.62
CA PRO A 21 -11.68 6.21 -8.03
C PRO A 21 -11.89 6.44 -6.53
N GLU A 22 -13.13 6.41 -6.04
CA GLU A 22 -13.44 6.53 -4.60
C GLU A 22 -13.01 5.31 -3.78
N THR A 23 -12.97 4.13 -4.41
CA THR A 23 -12.51 2.88 -3.78
C THR A 23 -10.98 2.80 -3.70
N LEU A 24 -10.27 3.64 -4.45
CA LEU A 24 -8.81 3.68 -4.41
C LEU A 24 -8.29 4.34 -3.14
N ASN A 25 -7.06 3.98 -2.77
CA ASN A 25 -6.34 4.64 -1.69
C ASN A 25 -6.13 6.11 -2.05
N GLN A 26 -6.74 7.00 -1.27
CA GLN A 26 -6.61 8.44 -1.46
C GLN A 26 -5.30 8.92 -0.85
N ILE A 27 -4.45 9.56 -1.66
CA ILE A 27 -3.21 10.15 -1.19
C ILE A 27 -3.54 11.55 -0.62
N PRO A 28 -3.13 11.87 0.62
CA PRO A 28 -3.31 13.21 1.17
C PRO A 28 -2.58 14.24 0.31
N LYS A 29 -3.26 15.33 -0.03
CA LYS A 29 -2.71 16.37 -0.93
C LYS A 29 -2.25 17.60 -0.15
N GLU A 30 -2.85 17.85 1.01
CA GLU A 30 -2.53 19.02 1.81
C GLU A 30 -1.33 18.78 2.73
N PRO A 31 -0.44 19.77 2.93
CA PRO A 31 0.77 19.59 3.74
C PRO A 31 0.53 19.12 5.18
N HIS A 32 -0.55 19.60 5.81
CA HIS A 32 -0.88 19.24 7.20
C HIS A 32 -1.41 17.80 7.30
N GLU A 33 -2.17 17.33 6.32
CA GLU A 33 -2.63 15.93 6.24
C GLU A 33 -1.43 14.99 6.06
N ILE A 34 -0.48 15.36 5.19
CA ILE A 34 0.74 14.60 4.96
C ILE A 34 1.54 14.47 6.26
N GLN A 35 1.69 15.55 7.03
CA GLN A 35 2.41 15.52 8.31
C GLN A 35 1.72 14.60 9.34
N ALA A 36 0.39 14.67 9.43
CA ALA A 36 -0.39 13.82 10.32
C ALA A 36 -0.23 12.33 9.95
N GLU A 37 -0.32 12.02 8.66
CA GLU A 37 -0.18 10.65 8.15
C GLU A 37 1.24 10.11 8.35
N LEU A 38 2.28 10.93 8.14
CA LEU A 38 3.66 10.57 8.46
C LEU A 38 3.85 10.26 9.95
N ALA A 39 3.23 11.04 10.83
CA ALA A 39 3.28 10.79 12.27
C ALA A 39 2.56 9.48 12.65
N ARG A 40 1.44 9.15 11.98
CA ARG A 40 0.75 7.85 12.12
C ARG A 40 1.66 6.70 11.69
N ILE A 41 2.24 6.77 10.49
CA ILE A 41 3.12 5.73 9.94
C ILE A 41 4.35 5.51 10.83
N LYS A 42 4.96 6.57 11.35
CA LYS A 42 6.13 6.44 12.25
C LYS A 42 5.78 5.70 13.54
N ARG A 43 4.60 5.96 14.12
CA ARG A 43 4.11 5.26 15.34
C ARG A 43 3.88 3.78 15.07
N GLU A 44 3.15 3.45 14.00
CA GLU A 44 2.89 2.05 13.62
C GLU A 44 4.17 1.27 13.32
N ARG A 45 5.14 1.91 12.66
CA ARG A 45 6.46 1.30 12.41
C ARG A 45 7.22 1.03 13.70
N ALA A 46 7.20 1.97 14.65
CA ALA A 46 7.87 1.79 15.94
C ALA A 46 7.22 0.65 16.75
N GLU A 47 5.90 0.59 16.80
CA GLU A 47 5.14 -0.49 17.45
C GLU A 47 5.42 -1.85 16.80
N LYS A 48 5.38 -1.91 15.47
CA LYS A 48 5.68 -3.14 14.73
C LYS A 48 7.11 -3.61 15.01
N ARG A 49 8.09 -2.69 15.03
CA ARG A 49 9.47 -3.01 15.39
C ARG A 49 9.58 -3.55 16.82
N ALA A 50 9.00 -2.88 17.80
CA ALA A 50 9.02 -3.33 19.19
C ALA A 50 8.39 -4.73 19.34
N ARG A 51 7.29 -5.00 18.64
CA ARG A 51 6.66 -6.33 18.61
C ARG A 51 7.55 -7.39 17.98
N LEU A 52 8.23 -7.07 16.89
CA LEU A 52 9.17 -7.99 16.23
C LEU A 52 10.39 -8.27 17.10
N GLU A 53 10.95 -7.24 17.75
CA GLU A 53 12.07 -7.36 18.68
C GLU A 53 11.70 -8.22 19.91
N ALA A 54 10.50 -8.04 20.46
CA ALA A 54 9.98 -8.89 21.54
C ALA A 54 9.83 -10.34 21.10
N ARG A 55 9.26 -10.58 19.91
CA ARG A 55 9.09 -11.93 19.35
C ARG A 55 10.42 -12.60 19.02
N ALA A 56 11.41 -11.83 18.55
CA ALA A 56 12.76 -12.35 18.28
C ALA A 56 13.44 -12.80 19.59
N LYS A 57 13.30 -12.02 20.66
CA LYS A 57 13.80 -12.40 22.00
C LYS A 57 13.13 -13.67 22.52
N GLU A 58 11.82 -13.82 22.34
CA GLU A 58 11.10 -15.05 22.72
C GLU A 58 11.58 -16.28 21.95
N LEU A 59 11.91 -16.11 20.66
CA LEU A 59 12.38 -17.20 19.79
C LEU A 59 13.88 -17.49 19.92
N GLY A 60 14.63 -16.69 20.69
CA GLY A 60 16.06 -16.88 20.90
C GLY A 60 16.91 -16.71 19.63
N ILE A 61 16.38 -16.06 18.58
CA ILE A 61 17.09 -15.83 17.32
C ILE A 61 18.14 -14.74 17.58
N THR A 62 19.41 -15.11 17.44
CA THR A 62 20.53 -14.18 17.53
C THR A 62 20.89 -13.64 16.14
N GLU A 63 21.54 -12.47 16.07
CA GLU A 63 21.96 -11.86 14.79
C GLU A 63 22.91 -12.76 13.97
N ASP A 64 23.47 -13.81 14.58
CA ASP A 64 24.35 -14.79 13.96
C ASP A 64 23.63 -15.88 13.12
N ASP A 65 22.29 -15.92 13.13
CA ASP A 65 21.48 -16.97 12.47
C ASP A 65 20.96 -16.60 11.05
N VAL A 66 21.35 -15.44 10.49
CA VAL A 66 20.89 -14.93 9.17
C VAL A 66 22.04 -14.74 8.18
#